data_AF-A0A662TE05-F1
#
_entry.id   AF-A0A662TE05-F1
#
_cell.length_a   1.000
_cell.length_b   1.000
_cell.length_c   1.000
_cell.angle_alpha   90.00
_cell.angle_beta   90.00
_cell.angle_gamma   90.00
#
_symmetry.space_group_name_H-M   'P 1'
#
loop_
_entity.id
_entity.type
_entity.pdbx_description
1 polymer ?
#
loop_
_entity_poly.entity_id
_entity_poly.type
_entity_poly.pdbx_seq_one_letter_code
_entity_poly.pdbx_strand_id
1 'polypeptide(L)'
;MLSYGIRDSWKYARDGWGIALHRICSRTGSFPPSLAHYFVVKYSRIGDIVLDPFSGKGTAPLEACLNGRIGVGNDLSPEAYVLTRAKVRPVPRRRVLEWMDYAERRLDPSGYDVSEVDEDVRAFYSNYTLRQILAIRDLIDEIDDEDLANFIKAMMLGILHGPTKIHLSVRCSHSFSMAPGYIKRYVKENG
;
A
#
# COMPACT_ATOMS: atom_id res chain seq x y z
N MET A 1 2.86 -5.74 35.23
CA MET A 1 4.20 -5.56 34.62
C MET A 1 4.04 -4.63 33.43
N LEU A 2 4.68 -3.46 33.42
CA LEU A 2 4.60 -2.53 32.27
C LEU A 2 5.35 -3.12 31.07
N SER A 3 4.88 -2.85 29.85
CA SER A 3 5.51 -3.36 28.62
C SER A 3 6.93 -2.84 28.38
N TYR A 4 7.38 -1.82 29.13
CA TYR A 4 8.78 -1.37 29.15
C TYR A 4 9.71 -2.23 30.03
N GLY A 5 9.16 -3.13 30.86
CA GLY A 5 9.94 -4.09 31.64
C GLY A 5 10.37 -5.33 30.85
N ILE A 6 9.99 -5.43 29.57
CA ILE A 6 10.38 -6.52 28.69
C ILE A 6 11.80 -6.25 28.21
N ARG A 7 12.76 -7.08 28.64
CA ARG A 7 14.14 -7.03 28.14
C ARG A 7 14.16 -7.26 26.62
N ASP A 8 15.04 -6.53 25.94
CA ASP A 8 15.23 -6.55 24.48
C ASP A 8 13.95 -6.23 23.69
N SER A 9 13.07 -5.38 24.25
CA SER A 9 11.80 -5.01 23.63
C SER A 9 11.97 -4.25 22.31
N TRP A 10 11.03 -4.48 21.38
CA TRP A 10 10.84 -3.71 20.14
C TRP A 10 10.76 -2.18 20.34
N LYS A 11 10.46 -1.73 21.57
CA LYS A 11 10.40 -0.31 21.94
C LYS A 11 11.73 0.41 21.88
N TYR A 12 12.85 -0.33 21.89
CA TYR A 12 14.19 0.22 21.70
C TYR A 12 14.60 0.31 20.23
N ALA A 13 13.74 -0.12 19.30
CA ALA A 13 14.01 0.04 17.88
C ALA A 13 14.03 1.52 17.49
N ARG A 14 14.99 1.89 16.64
CA ARG A 14 15.10 3.25 16.09
C ARG A 14 13.85 3.67 15.33
N ASP A 15 13.63 4.97 15.26
CA ASP A 15 12.60 5.54 14.38
C ASP A 15 12.83 5.11 12.92
N GLY A 16 11.73 4.80 12.22
CA GLY A 16 11.78 4.34 10.83
C GLY A 16 12.35 2.93 10.62
N TRP A 17 12.46 2.11 11.67
CA TRP A 17 12.88 0.71 11.55
C TRP A 17 12.10 -0.05 10.47
N GLY A 18 12.81 -0.89 9.72
CA GLY A 18 12.27 -1.69 8.62
C GLY A 18 12.69 -1.22 7.22
N ILE A 19 12.41 -2.06 6.23
CA ILE A 19 12.71 -1.86 4.80
C ILE A 19 11.61 -1.09 4.04
N ALA A 20 11.87 -0.76 2.76
CA ALA A 20 10.92 -0.04 1.90
C ALA A 20 9.53 -0.70 1.81
N LEU A 21 9.45 -2.04 1.79
CA LEU A 21 8.17 -2.76 1.75
C LEU A 21 7.28 -2.49 2.96
N HIS A 22 7.83 -2.13 4.13
CA HIS A 22 7.00 -1.71 5.27
C HIS A 22 6.23 -0.43 5.02
N ARG A 23 6.76 0.41 4.12
CA ARG A 23 6.36 1.78 3.82
C ARG A 23 5.71 1.92 2.45
N ILE A 24 5.40 0.82 1.75
CA ILE A 24 4.75 0.84 0.44
C ILE A 24 3.42 1.62 0.47
N CYS A 25 2.67 1.53 1.57
CA CYS A 25 1.46 2.29 1.84
C CYS A 25 1.33 2.50 3.36
N SER A 26 0.87 3.69 3.76
CA SER A 26 0.66 4.03 5.18
C SER A 26 -0.78 3.71 5.58
N ARG A 27 -1.00 3.04 6.72
CA ARG A 27 -2.35 2.70 7.22
C ARG A 27 -2.50 3.05 8.69
N THR A 28 -3.55 3.80 9.02
CA THR A 28 -3.93 4.13 10.40
C THR A 28 -4.22 2.84 11.18
N GLY A 29 -3.83 2.81 12.45
CA GLY A 29 -4.00 1.62 13.29
C GLY A 29 -2.98 0.50 13.02
N SER A 30 -1.97 0.71 12.17
CA SER A 30 -0.88 -0.25 12.00
C SER A 30 0.06 -0.25 13.20
N PHE A 31 0.50 -1.43 13.62
CA PHE A 31 1.62 -1.54 14.56
C PHE A 31 2.99 -1.30 13.89
N PRO A 32 4.03 -0.92 14.66
CA PRO A 32 5.39 -0.78 14.15
C PRO A 32 5.96 -2.13 13.66
N PRO A 33 6.71 -2.18 12.56
CA PRO A 33 7.30 -3.44 12.09
C PRO A 33 8.23 -4.11 13.11
N SER A 34 8.93 -3.33 13.94
CA SER A 34 9.76 -3.86 15.01
C SER A 34 8.99 -4.69 16.04
N LEU A 35 7.71 -4.37 16.27
CA LEU A 35 6.82 -5.15 17.12
C LEU A 35 6.62 -6.55 16.53
N ALA A 36 6.22 -6.63 15.26
CA ALA A 36 6.01 -7.90 14.58
C ALA A 36 7.30 -8.72 14.50
N HIS A 37 8.42 -8.09 14.14
CA HIS A 37 9.74 -8.70 14.15
C HIS A 37 10.02 -9.40 15.49
N TYR A 38 9.87 -8.67 16.59
CA TYR A 38 10.13 -9.17 17.93
C TYR A 38 9.31 -10.44 18.24
N PHE A 39 8.00 -10.41 17.99
CA PHE A 39 7.14 -11.55 18.29
C PHE A 39 7.36 -12.73 17.35
N VAL A 40 7.57 -12.48 16.04
CA VAL A 40 7.89 -13.52 15.06
C VAL A 40 9.17 -14.26 15.46
N VAL A 41 10.26 -13.53 15.70
CA VAL A 41 11.55 -14.14 16.02
C VAL A 41 11.50 -14.89 17.36
N LYS A 42 10.79 -14.35 18.34
CA LYS A 42 10.75 -14.90 19.69
C LYS A 42 9.86 -16.14 19.84
N TYR A 43 8.77 -16.22 19.08
CA TYR A 43 7.73 -17.24 19.29
C TYR A 43 7.53 -18.20 18.11
N SER A 44 8.36 -18.12 17.07
CA SER A 44 8.36 -19.06 15.95
C SER A 44 9.78 -19.48 15.57
N ARG A 45 9.91 -20.53 14.78
CA ARG A 45 11.16 -21.05 14.21
C ARG A 45 11.18 -20.83 12.70
N ILE A 46 12.36 -20.87 12.10
CA ILE A 46 12.51 -20.83 10.64
C ILE A 46 11.68 -21.98 10.05
N GLY A 47 10.91 -21.70 9.00
CA GLY A 47 9.99 -22.63 8.35
C GLY A 47 8.58 -22.68 8.95
N ASP A 48 8.34 -22.14 10.16
CA ASP A 48 7.00 -22.09 10.74
C ASP A 48 6.05 -21.19 9.94
N ILE A 49 4.75 -21.47 10.05
CA ILE A 49 3.69 -20.62 9.51
C ILE A 49 3.29 -19.58 10.56
N VAL A 50 3.27 -18.31 10.16
CA VAL A 50 2.76 -17.20 10.97
C VAL A 50 1.52 -16.64 10.29
N LEU A 51 0.36 -16.83 10.93
CA LEU A 51 -0.93 -16.33 10.47
C LEU A 51 -1.28 -15.01 11.17
N ASP A 52 -1.64 -14.01 10.37
CA ASP A 52 -2.29 -12.78 10.82
C ASP A 52 -3.71 -12.71 10.23
N PRO A 53 -4.77 -12.95 11.02
CA PRO A 53 -6.15 -12.97 10.52
C PRO A 53 -6.73 -11.56 10.27
N PHE A 54 -6.02 -10.50 10.67
CA PHE A 54 -6.42 -9.10 10.49
C PHE A 54 -5.23 -8.29 9.98
N SER A 55 -4.65 -8.77 8.90
CA SER A 55 -3.32 -8.39 8.44
C SER A 55 -3.19 -6.93 8.02
N GLY A 56 -4.29 -6.26 7.67
CA GLY A 56 -4.30 -4.88 7.20
C GLY A 56 -3.27 -4.69 6.09
N LYS A 57 -2.24 -3.87 6.32
CA LYS A 57 -1.17 -3.68 5.32
C LYS A 57 -0.11 -4.81 5.30
N GLY A 58 -0.34 -5.95 5.94
CA GLY A 58 0.54 -7.12 5.86
C GLY A 58 1.87 -7.00 6.62
N THR A 59 1.91 -6.27 7.75
CA THR A 59 3.17 -6.06 8.49
C THR A 59 3.68 -7.37 9.15
N ALA A 60 2.82 -8.16 9.80
CA ALA A 60 3.26 -9.42 10.41
C ALA A 60 3.60 -10.50 9.38
N PRO A 61 2.81 -10.73 8.29
CA PRO A 61 3.21 -11.64 7.22
C PRO A 61 4.54 -11.27 6.56
N LEU A 62 4.79 -9.97 6.33
CA LEU A 62 6.07 -9.50 5.81
C LEU A 62 7.23 -9.86 6.75
N GLU A 63 7.12 -9.56 8.04
CA GLU A 63 8.17 -9.88 9.01
C GLU A 63 8.37 -11.39 9.16
N ALA A 64 7.31 -12.21 9.05
CA ALA A 64 7.45 -13.66 8.96
C ALA A 64 8.35 -14.06 7.78
N CYS A 65 8.02 -13.60 6.56
CA CYS A 65 8.81 -13.90 5.37
C CYS A 65 10.26 -13.41 5.47
N LEU A 66 10.50 -12.18 5.95
CA LEU A 66 11.85 -11.63 6.13
C LEU A 66 12.71 -12.43 7.11
N ASN A 67 12.09 -13.14 8.05
CA ASN A 67 12.77 -13.98 9.02
C ASN A 67 12.72 -15.48 8.63
N GLY A 68 12.41 -15.83 7.38
CA GLY A 68 12.42 -17.22 6.93
C GLY A 68 11.27 -18.08 7.44
N ARG A 69 10.14 -17.47 7.83
CA ARG A 69 8.86 -18.12 8.11
C ARG A 69 7.94 -18.01 6.89
N ILE A 70 6.86 -18.78 6.88
CA ILE A 70 5.78 -18.64 5.90
C ILE A 70 4.75 -17.64 6.48
N GLY A 71 4.73 -16.42 5.94
CA GLY A 71 3.76 -15.40 6.34
C GLY A 71 2.43 -15.56 5.62
N VAL A 72 1.34 -15.69 6.37
CA VAL A 72 -0.03 -15.74 5.83
C VAL A 72 -0.84 -14.61 6.43
N GLY A 73 -1.44 -13.78 5.57
CA GLY A 73 -2.34 -12.70 5.98
C GLY A 73 -3.74 -12.91 5.45
N ASN A 74 -4.73 -12.69 6.30
CA ASN A 74 -6.14 -12.55 5.91
C ASN A 74 -6.64 -11.17 6.34
N ASP A 75 -7.56 -10.60 5.57
CA ASP A 75 -8.28 -9.38 5.91
C ASP A 75 -9.55 -9.32 5.05
N LEU A 76 -10.58 -8.62 5.51
CA LEU A 76 -11.82 -8.40 4.76
C LEU A 76 -11.60 -7.38 3.62
N SER A 77 -10.68 -6.45 3.82
CA SER A 77 -10.46 -5.33 2.93
C SER A 77 -9.70 -5.77 1.65
N PRO A 78 -10.21 -5.46 0.44
CA PRO A 78 -9.52 -5.80 -0.80
C PRO A 78 -8.13 -5.17 -0.92
N GLU A 79 -7.95 -3.93 -0.45
CA GLU A 79 -6.65 -3.26 -0.50
C GLU A 79 -5.65 -3.88 0.48
N ALA A 80 -6.11 -4.46 1.59
CA ALA A 80 -5.26 -5.22 2.51
C ALA A 80 -4.68 -6.49 1.85
N TYR A 81 -5.46 -7.19 1.03
CA TYR A 81 -4.97 -8.30 0.20
C TYR A 81 -3.88 -7.82 -0.77
N VAL A 82 -4.13 -6.74 -1.52
CA VAL A 82 -3.17 -6.21 -2.51
C VAL A 82 -1.84 -5.85 -1.85
N LEU A 83 -1.89 -5.12 -0.73
CA LEU A 83 -0.71 -4.71 0.01
C LEU A 83 0.04 -5.89 0.64
N THR A 84 -0.70 -6.86 1.20
CA THR A 84 -0.09 -8.03 1.82
C THR A 84 0.58 -8.92 0.78
N ARG A 85 -0.11 -9.24 -0.33
CA ARG A 85 0.45 -10.05 -1.42
C ARG A 85 1.72 -9.42 -2.00
N ALA A 86 1.74 -8.11 -2.25
CA ALA A 86 2.93 -7.41 -2.75
C ALA A 86 4.14 -7.50 -1.81
N LYS A 87 3.90 -7.63 -0.49
CA LYS A 87 4.96 -7.74 0.53
C LYS A 87 5.48 -9.16 0.69
N VAL A 88 4.61 -10.16 0.67
CA VAL A 88 5.01 -11.57 0.82
C VAL A 88 5.45 -12.21 -0.50
N ARG A 89 5.10 -11.60 -1.64
CA ARG A 89 5.51 -12.00 -2.99
C ARG A 89 6.06 -10.78 -3.75
N PRO A 90 7.18 -10.19 -3.31
CA PRO A 90 7.74 -9.02 -3.97
C PRO A 90 8.29 -9.39 -5.34
N VAL A 91 8.16 -8.47 -6.31
CA VAL A 91 8.68 -8.67 -7.66
C VAL A 91 10.08 -8.05 -7.83
N PRO A 92 10.92 -8.60 -8.72
CA PRO A 92 12.23 -8.01 -9.00
C PRO A 92 12.10 -6.59 -9.57
N ARG A 93 12.94 -5.66 -9.09
CA ARG A 93 12.98 -4.27 -9.56
C ARG A 93 13.03 -4.15 -11.09
N ARG A 94 13.78 -5.02 -11.76
CA ARG A 94 13.89 -5.03 -13.24
C ARG A 94 12.52 -5.17 -13.92
N ARG A 95 11.65 -6.06 -13.41
CA ARG A 95 10.32 -6.30 -13.98
C ARG A 95 9.42 -5.07 -13.85
N VAL A 96 9.53 -4.36 -12.73
CA VAL A 96 8.81 -3.10 -12.52
C VAL A 96 9.27 -2.03 -13.52
N LEU A 97 10.58 -1.88 -13.71
CA LEU A 97 11.13 -0.91 -14.67
C LEU A 97 10.72 -1.23 -16.12
N GLU A 98 10.77 -2.51 -16.50
CA GLU A 98 10.32 -2.96 -17.83
C GLU A 98 8.84 -2.63 -18.08
N TRP A 99 7.99 -2.80 -17.05
CA TRP A 99 6.59 -2.40 -17.15
C TRP A 99 6.42 -0.88 -17.18
N MET A 100 7.21 -0.11 -16.42
CA MET A 100 7.16 1.35 -16.47
C MET A 100 7.52 1.89 -17.87
N ASP A 101 8.58 1.35 -18.49
CA ASP A 101 8.97 1.71 -19.86
C ASP A 101 7.89 1.32 -20.89
N TYR A 102 7.19 0.20 -20.68
CA TYR A 102 6.03 -0.20 -21.49
C TYR A 102 4.88 0.78 -21.32
N ALA A 103 4.51 1.07 -20.07
CA ALA A 103 3.39 1.94 -19.74
C ALA A 103 3.62 3.35 -20.28
N GLU A 104 4.82 3.92 -20.12
CA GLU A 104 5.17 5.26 -20.64
C GLU A 104 4.96 5.37 -22.16
N ARG A 105 5.28 4.31 -22.93
CA ARG A 105 5.09 4.29 -24.39
C ARG A 105 3.65 4.11 -24.84
N ARG A 106 2.80 3.52 -23.99
CA ARG A 106 1.42 3.15 -24.32
C ARG A 106 0.37 4.07 -23.69
N LEU A 107 0.76 4.87 -22.70
CA LEU A 107 -0.15 5.71 -21.94
C LEU A 107 -0.83 6.74 -22.85
N ASP A 108 -2.14 6.58 -23.04
CA ASP A 108 -3.00 7.59 -23.67
C ASP A 108 -4.19 7.92 -22.76
N PRO A 109 -4.12 9.01 -21.98
CA PRO A 109 -5.21 9.41 -21.10
C PRO A 109 -6.32 10.18 -21.83
N SER A 110 -6.15 10.52 -23.12
CA SER A 110 -7.05 11.46 -23.82
C SER A 110 -8.47 10.92 -24.04
N GLY A 111 -8.60 9.60 -24.20
CA GLY A 111 -9.87 8.91 -24.46
C GLY A 111 -10.77 8.70 -23.24
N TYR A 112 -10.31 9.00 -22.02
CA TYR A 112 -11.06 8.71 -20.81
C TYR A 112 -12.06 9.82 -20.45
N ASP A 113 -13.35 9.46 -20.41
CA ASP A 113 -14.38 10.32 -19.86
C ASP A 113 -14.48 10.15 -18.34
N VAL A 114 -14.07 11.17 -17.61
CA VAL A 114 -14.15 11.21 -16.15
C VAL A 114 -15.59 11.36 -15.65
N SER A 115 -16.55 11.72 -16.51
CA SER A 115 -17.95 11.89 -16.14
C SER A 115 -18.60 10.57 -15.72
N GLU A 116 -18.12 9.45 -16.25
CA GLU A 116 -18.57 8.08 -15.95
C GLU A 116 -18.05 7.57 -14.58
N VAL A 117 -17.07 8.24 -14.00
CA VAL A 117 -16.54 7.91 -12.68
C VAL A 117 -17.45 8.49 -11.58
N ASP A 118 -17.67 7.70 -10.54
CA ASP A 118 -18.45 8.13 -9.36
C ASP A 118 -17.99 9.50 -8.83
N GLU A 119 -18.96 10.38 -8.56
CA GLU A 119 -18.69 11.74 -8.11
C GLU A 119 -17.82 11.80 -6.86
N ASP A 120 -17.98 10.85 -5.95
CA ASP A 120 -17.20 10.77 -4.73
C ASP A 120 -15.73 10.49 -5.02
N VAL A 121 -15.41 9.70 -6.05
CA VAL A 121 -14.03 9.48 -6.50
C VAL A 121 -13.49 10.72 -7.21
N ARG A 122 -14.29 11.35 -8.08
CA ARG A 122 -13.89 12.59 -8.79
C ARG A 122 -13.54 13.72 -7.83
N ALA A 123 -14.17 13.78 -6.66
CA ALA A 123 -13.89 14.80 -5.65
C ALA A 123 -12.42 14.80 -5.18
N PHE A 124 -11.69 13.68 -5.33
CA PHE A 124 -10.30 13.57 -4.89
C PHE A 124 -9.27 13.99 -5.93
N TYR A 125 -9.60 13.97 -7.22
CA TYR A 125 -8.62 14.07 -8.30
C TYR A 125 -9.00 15.15 -9.29
N SER A 126 -8.00 15.85 -9.84
CA SER A 126 -8.23 16.70 -11.01
C SER A 126 -8.63 15.82 -12.22
N ASN A 127 -9.41 16.36 -13.17
CA ASN A 127 -9.75 15.63 -14.40
C ASN A 127 -8.50 15.15 -15.15
N TYR A 128 -7.43 15.95 -15.14
CA TYR A 128 -6.15 15.59 -15.75
C TYR A 128 -5.54 14.34 -15.10
N THR A 129 -5.43 14.32 -13.77
CA THR A 129 -4.86 13.21 -13.01
C THR A 129 -5.75 11.97 -13.06
N LEU A 130 -7.07 12.14 -12.98
CA LEU A 130 -8.01 11.02 -12.98
C LEU A 130 -7.96 10.24 -14.31
N ARG A 131 -7.86 10.94 -15.44
CA ARG A 131 -7.66 10.28 -16.75
C ARG A 131 -6.39 9.44 -16.79
N GLN A 132 -5.29 9.93 -16.20
CA GLN A 132 -4.04 9.17 -16.12
C GLN A 132 -4.17 7.94 -15.21
N ILE A 133 -4.86 8.06 -14.08
CA ILE A 133 -5.13 6.93 -13.18
C ILE A 133 -5.94 5.85 -13.90
N LEU A 134 -6.98 6.24 -14.65
CA LEU A 134 -7.81 5.31 -15.42
C LEU A 134 -7.00 4.59 -16.51
N ALA A 135 -6.17 5.33 -17.26
CA ALA A 135 -5.29 4.74 -18.26
C ALA A 135 -4.28 3.75 -17.64
N ILE A 136 -3.68 4.10 -16.50
CA ILE A 136 -2.77 3.19 -15.77
C ILE A 136 -3.52 1.97 -15.23
N ARG A 137 -4.76 2.11 -14.73
CA ARG A 137 -5.59 0.99 -14.29
C ARG A 137 -5.75 -0.04 -15.40
N ASP A 138 -6.12 0.42 -16.59
CA ASP A 138 -6.37 -0.48 -17.72
C ASP A 138 -5.06 -1.16 -18.18
N LEU A 139 -3.94 -0.43 -18.23
CA LEU A 139 -2.62 -1.00 -18.50
C LEU A 139 -2.16 -2.02 -17.45
N ILE A 140 -2.62 -1.91 -16.20
CA ILE A 140 -2.35 -2.89 -15.15
C ILE A 140 -3.19 -4.15 -15.37
N ASP A 141 -4.43 -4.00 -15.82
CA ASP A 141 -5.33 -5.14 -16.07
C ASP A 141 -4.94 -5.94 -17.33
N GLU A 142 -4.09 -5.38 -18.19
CA GLU A 142 -3.41 -6.08 -19.29
C GLU A 142 -2.24 -6.98 -18.84
N ILE A 143 -1.80 -6.91 -17.58
CA ILE A 143 -0.62 -7.65 -17.11
C ILE A 143 -0.98 -9.12 -16.81
N ASP A 144 -0.41 -10.05 -17.57
CA ASP A 144 -0.56 -11.51 -17.32
C ASP A 144 0.12 -12.00 -16.03
N ASP A 145 1.24 -11.37 -15.64
CA ASP A 145 1.98 -11.68 -14.42
C ASP A 145 1.25 -11.12 -13.19
N GLU A 146 0.44 -11.94 -12.53
CA GLU A 146 -0.40 -11.51 -11.42
C GLU A 146 0.38 -10.87 -10.26
N ASP A 147 1.59 -11.35 -9.95
CA ASP A 147 2.40 -10.81 -8.86
C ASP A 147 2.93 -9.42 -9.26
N LEU A 148 3.32 -9.22 -10.52
CA LEU A 148 3.67 -7.90 -11.05
C LEU A 148 2.46 -6.97 -11.02
N ALA A 149 1.31 -7.38 -11.56
CA ALA A 149 0.09 -6.60 -11.58
C ALA A 149 -0.29 -6.14 -10.16
N ASN A 150 -0.31 -7.08 -9.21
CA ASN A 150 -0.60 -6.80 -7.82
C ASN A 150 0.44 -5.86 -7.18
N PHE A 151 1.72 -6.01 -7.50
CA PHE A 151 2.77 -5.13 -6.98
C PHE A 151 2.62 -3.69 -7.51
N ILE A 152 2.29 -3.52 -8.79
CA ILE A 152 1.98 -2.19 -9.34
C ILE A 152 0.73 -1.61 -8.66
N LYS A 153 -0.35 -2.38 -8.49
CA LYS A 153 -1.55 -1.95 -7.72
C LYS A 153 -1.17 -1.49 -6.31
N ALA A 154 -0.29 -2.21 -5.63
CA ALA A 154 0.17 -1.84 -4.28
C ALA A 154 0.97 -0.53 -4.26
N MET A 155 1.81 -0.27 -5.27
CA MET A 155 2.50 1.02 -5.40
C MET A 155 1.53 2.16 -5.69
N MET A 156 0.54 1.94 -6.57
CA MET A 156 -0.53 2.91 -6.83
C MET A 156 -1.29 3.24 -5.54
N LEU A 157 -1.73 2.24 -4.77
CA LEU A 157 -2.35 2.45 -3.45
C LEU A 157 -1.48 3.29 -2.49
N GLY A 158 -0.15 3.18 -2.60
CA GLY A 158 0.79 3.99 -1.83
C GLY A 158 0.78 5.48 -2.15
N ILE A 159 0.44 5.85 -3.39
CA ILE A 159 0.53 7.23 -3.90
C ILE A 159 -0.83 7.85 -4.25
N LEU A 160 -1.92 7.08 -4.31
CA LEU A 160 -3.25 7.61 -4.64
C LEU A 160 -3.69 8.71 -3.67
N HIS A 161 -3.43 8.52 -2.37
CA HIS A 161 -3.78 9.47 -1.32
C HIS A 161 -2.62 9.76 -0.39
N GLY A 162 -2.54 11.01 0.10
CA GLY A 162 -1.65 11.37 1.20
C GLY A 162 -1.34 12.86 1.31
N PRO A 163 -0.45 13.25 2.23
CA PRO A 163 -0.29 14.65 2.63
C PRO A 163 0.70 15.45 1.79
N THR A 164 1.52 14.79 0.98
CA THR A 164 2.63 15.42 0.24
C THR A 164 2.35 15.52 -1.26
N LYS A 165 3.17 16.32 -1.96
CA LYS A 165 3.06 16.57 -3.41
C LYS A 165 3.29 15.34 -4.31
N ILE A 166 3.78 14.23 -3.76
CA ILE A 166 3.95 12.99 -4.52
C ILE A 166 2.63 12.19 -4.64
N HIS A 167 1.60 12.58 -3.87
CA HIS A 167 0.31 11.91 -3.93
C HIS A 167 -0.57 12.51 -5.01
N LEU A 168 -1.43 11.67 -5.58
CA LEU A 168 -2.23 12.01 -6.76
C LEU A 168 -3.52 12.75 -6.41
N SER A 169 -4.07 12.52 -5.21
CA SER A 169 -5.27 13.23 -4.77
C SER A 169 -4.97 14.63 -4.25
N VAL A 170 -6.04 15.43 -4.06
CA VAL A 170 -6.04 16.55 -3.12
C VAL A 170 -5.48 16.09 -1.77
N ARG A 171 -4.81 17.00 -1.05
CA ARG A 171 -4.07 16.63 0.17
C ARG A 171 -5.00 15.99 1.20
N CYS A 172 -4.64 14.77 1.61
CA CYS A 172 -5.31 14.03 2.67
C CYS A 172 -4.34 13.84 3.85
N SER A 173 -4.86 13.83 5.08
CA SER A 173 -4.01 13.59 6.27
C SER A 173 -3.41 12.17 6.29
N HIS A 174 -4.01 11.22 5.57
CA HIS A 174 -3.63 9.81 5.55
C HIS A 174 -3.56 9.28 4.12
N SER A 175 -2.90 8.13 3.92
CA SER A 175 -2.88 7.42 2.63
C SER A 175 -4.16 6.65 2.33
N PHE A 176 -5.27 7.09 2.92
CA PHE A 176 -6.62 6.57 2.71
C PHE A 176 -7.54 7.74 2.36
N SER A 177 -8.55 7.46 1.56
CA SER A 177 -9.59 8.44 1.22
C SER A 177 -10.29 8.94 2.49
N MET A 178 -10.33 10.26 2.69
CA MET A 178 -11.22 10.86 3.68
C MET A 178 -12.68 10.77 3.20
N ALA A 179 -13.66 11.04 4.06
CA ALA A 179 -15.06 11.00 3.63
C ALA A 179 -15.30 11.97 2.44
N PRO A 180 -16.01 11.57 1.37
CA PRO A 180 -16.21 12.42 0.19
C PRO A 180 -16.82 13.78 0.50
N GLY A 181 -17.78 13.84 1.44
CA GLY A 181 -18.38 15.11 1.90
C GLY A 181 -17.43 16.03 2.67
N TYR A 182 -16.34 15.51 3.26
CA TYR A 182 -15.27 16.33 3.83
C TYR A 182 -14.42 16.94 2.70
N ILE A 183 -14.06 16.13 1.70
CA ILE A 183 -13.23 16.55 0.57
C ILE A 183 -13.94 17.60 -0.29
N LYS A 184 -15.21 17.38 -0.62
CA LYS A 184 -16.04 18.34 -1.38
C LYS A 184 -16.04 19.73 -0.72
N ARG A 185 -16.06 19.80 0.63
CA ARG A 185 -15.94 21.06 1.39
C ARG A 185 -14.54 21.66 1.32
N TYR A 186 -13.50 20.84 1.57
CA TYR A 186 -12.12 21.28 1.51
C TYR A 186 -11.74 21.89 0.15
N VAL A 187 -12.15 21.25 -0.95
CA VAL A 187 -11.93 21.74 -2.31
C VAL A 187 -12.66 23.06 -2.56
N LYS A 188 -13.89 23.23 -2.07
CA LYS A 188 -14.61 24.50 -2.20
C LYS A 188 -13.92 25.66 -1.47
N GLU A 189 -13.24 25.37 -0.36
CA GLU A 189 -12.59 26.38 0.49
C GLU A 189 -11.15 26.72 0.08
N ASN A 190 -10.45 25.79 -0.59
CA ASN A 190 -8.99 25.89 -0.84
C ASN A 190 -8.57 25.60 -2.29
N GLY A 191 -9.51 25.22 -3.16
CA GLY A 191 -9.29 24.85 -4.56
C GLY A 191 -9.34 26.01 -5.52
#